data_AF-A6KH13-F1
#
_entry.id   AF-A6KH13-F1
#
_cell.length_a   1.000
_cell.length_b   1.000
_cell.length_c   1.000
_cell.angle_alpha   90.00
_cell.angle_beta   90.00
_cell.angle_gamma   90.00
#
_symmetry.space_group_name_H-M   'P 1'
#
loop_
_entity.id
_entity.type
_entity.pdbx_description
1 polymer ?
#
loop_
_entity_poly.entity_id
_entity_poly.type
_entity_poly.pdbx_seq_one_letter_code
_entity_poly.pdbx_strand_id
1 'polypeptide(L)'
;MGEVEISARAYGKMCLHASRYPHAAVNGLLLAPATRSGECLCLTDCVPLFHSHLALSVMLEVALNQVDVWATQAGLVVAGYYHANAVLDDQRVMWRDWEESRQMVGALLEGRAHQHLVDFDCHLDDIRQDWTNQRLNTQITQWSGSTDGHA
;
A
#
# COMPACT_ATOMS: atom_id res chain seq x y z
N MET A 1 22.29 -5.59 -9.82
CA MET A 1 21.10 -4.79 -9.52
C MET A 1 20.02 -5.79 -9.15
N GLY A 2 19.54 -5.79 -7.91
CA GLY A 2 18.49 -6.73 -7.50
C GLY A 2 17.18 -6.39 -8.18
N GLU A 3 16.43 -7.41 -8.59
CA GLU A 3 15.08 -7.24 -9.11
C GLU A 3 14.12 -6.88 -7.96
N VAL A 4 13.16 -6.01 -8.22
CA VAL A 4 12.14 -5.58 -7.25
C VAL A 4 10.79 -5.80 -7.88
N GLU A 5 9.95 -6.58 -7.21
CA GLU A 5 8.59 -6.88 -7.64
C GLU A 5 7.61 -6.29 -6.64
N ILE A 6 6.48 -5.75 -7.14
CA ILE A 6 5.44 -5.18 -6.29
C ILE A 6 4.18 -6.01 -6.50
N SER A 7 3.64 -6.55 -5.41
CA SER A 7 2.42 -7.34 -5.46
C SER A 7 1.23 -6.46 -5.87
N ALA A 8 0.26 -7.10 -6.53
CA ALA A 8 -1.01 -6.46 -6.87
C ALA A 8 -1.71 -5.85 -5.63
N ARG A 9 -1.56 -6.48 -4.46
CA ARG A 9 -2.08 -5.98 -3.17
C ARG A 9 -1.41 -4.67 -2.74
N ALA A 10 -0.08 -4.62 -2.76
CA ALA A 10 0.66 -3.42 -2.38
C ALA A 10 0.31 -2.25 -3.32
N TYR A 11 0.34 -2.51 -4.63
CA TYR A 11 -0.02 -1.52 -5.64
C TYR A 11 -1.48 -1.06 -5.53
N GLY A 12 -2.41 -2.00 -5.34
CA GLY A 12 -3.83 -1.71 -5.20
C GLY A 12 -4.11 -0.77 -4.04
N LYS A 13 -3.54 -1.03 -2.87
CA LYS A 13 -3.66 -0.13 -1.71
C LYS A 13 -3.07 1.25 -1.98
N MET A 14 -1.92 1.36 -2.66
CA MET A 14 -1.34 2.66 -3.03
C MET A 14 -2.32 3.48 -3.88
N CYS A 15 -2.89 2.87 -4.93
CA CYS A 15 -3.87 3.52 -5.79
C CYS A 15 -5.15 3.89 -5.04
N LEU A 16 -5.65 3.01 -4.17
CA LEU A 16 -6.83 3.28 -3.34
C LEU A 16 -6.59 4.42 -2.34
N HIS A 17 -5.39 4.51 -1.76
CA HIS A 17 -5.03 5.59 -0.85
C HIS A 17 -5.04 6.95 -1.56
N ALA A 18 -4.38 7.05 -2.71
CA ALA A 18 -4.39 8.25 -3.54
C ALA A 18 -5.80 8.60 -4.03
N SER A 19 -6.63 7.61 -4.35
CA SER A 19 -8.00 7.81 -4.82
C SER A 19 -8.97 8.23 -3.71
N ARG A 20 -8.69 7.87 -2.45
CA ARG A 20 -9.45 8.34 -1.29
C ARG A 20 -9.20 9.84 -1.03
N TYR A 21 -7.99 10.31 -1.30
CA TYR A 21 -7.57 11.69 -1.07
C TYR A 21 -7.01 12.36 -2.33
N PRO A 22 -7.82 12.52 -3.40
CA PRO A 22 -7.34 12.95 -4.71
C PRO A 22 -6.83 14.41 -4.75
N HIS A 23 -7.12 15.19 -3.71
CA HIS A 23 -6.73 16.59 -3.58
C HIS A 23 -5.48 16.78 -2.70
N ALA A 24 -4.93 15.70 -2.14
CA ALA A 24 -3.83 15.75 -1.19
C ALA A 24 -2.66 14.88 -1.65
N ALA A 25 -1.47 15.23 -1.17
CA ALA A 25 -0.34 14.34 -1.27
C ALA A 25 -0.51 13.23 -0.22
N VAL A 26 -0.20 11.99 -0.62
CA VAL A 26 -0.30 10.82 0.26
C VAL A 26 1.01 10.07 0.32
N ASN A 27 1.25 9.35 1.40
CA ASN A 27 2.43 8.50 1.53
C ASN A 27 2.17 7.19 2.27
N GLY A 28 3.15 6.31 2.25
CA GLY A 28 3.08 5.08 3.01
C GLY A 28 4.32 4.21 2.92
N LEU A 29 4.29 3.10 3.63
CA LEU A 29 5.39 2.15 3.75
C LEU A 29 5.11 0.90 2.92
N LEU A 30 6.14 0.36 2.29
CA LEU A 30 6.09 -0.91 1.56
C LEU A 30 6.73 -2.00 2.42
N LEU A 31 6.08 -3.16 2.47
CA LEU A 31 6.47 -4.28 3.31
C LEU A 31 6.89 -5.48 2.47
N ALA A 32 7.95 -6.15 2.88
CA ALA A 32 8.42 -7.40 2.27
C ALA A 32 8.71 -8.43 3.36
N PRO A 33 8.68 -9.73 3.05
CA PRO A 33 9.31 -10.75 3.89
C PRO A 33 10.79 -10.41 4.11
N ALA A 34 11.35 -10.84 5.24
CA ALA A 34 12.78 -10.69 5.47
C ALA A 34 13.59 -11.56 4.47
N THR A 35 14.00 -10.98 3.35
CA THR A 35 14.75 -11.68 2.29
C THR A 35 16.23 -11.78 2.62
N ARG A 36 16.91 -12.82 2.11
CA ARG A 36 18.37 -12.92 2.18
C ARG A 36 19.00 -12.14 1.03
N SER A 37 20.18 -11.56 1.29
CA SER A 37 20.92 -10.75 0.32
C SER A 37 21.12 -11.49 -1.02
N GLY A 38 20.59 -10.92 -2.11
CA GLY A 38 20.79 -11.40 -3.48
C GLY A 38 19.55 -11.94 -4.20
N GLU A 39 18.41 -12.07 -3.50
CA GLU A 39 17.13 -12.49 -4.08
C GLU A 39 16.27 -11.30 -4.54
N CYS A 40 15.24 -11.58 -5.35
CA CYS A 40 14.24 -10.58 -5.77
C CYS A 40 13.54 -10.00 -4.53
N LEU A 41 13.45 -8.67 -4.44
CA LEU A 41 12.73 -7.98 -3.37
C LEU A 41 11.25 -7.91 -3.73
N CYS A 42 10.46 -8.85 -3.22
CA CYS A 42 9.02 -8.85 -3.41
C CYS A 42 8.33 -7.99 -2.34
N LEU A 43 7.85 -6.81 -2.73
CA LEU A 43 7.01 -5.94 -1.91
C LEU A 43 5.60 -6.52 -1.87
N THR A 44 5.26 -7.19 -0.77
CA THR A 44 4.04 -8.01 -0.65
C THR A 44 2.84 -7.24 -0.12
N ASP A 45 3.04 -6.15 0.61
CA ASP A 45 1.95 -5.31 1.12
C ASP A 45 2.41 -3.85 1.28
N CYS A 46 1.48 -2.96 1.59
CA CYS A 46 1.80 -1.60 2.00
C CYS A 46 0.88 -1.11 3.13
N VAL A 47 1.39 -0.13 3.89
CA VAL A 47 0.68 0.58 4.95
C VAL A 47 0.50 2.04 4.52
N PRO A 48 -0.74 2.47 4.20
CA PRO A 48 -1.09 3.87 4.03
C PRO A 48 -0.82 4.66 5.32
N LEU A 49 0.00 5.70 5.23
CA LEU A 49 0.37 6.50 6.39
C LEU A 49 -0.51 7.75 6.50
N PHE A 50 -0.21 8.78 5.71
CA PHE A 50 -0.79 10.09 5.91
C PHE A 50 -1.34 10.66 4.61
N HIS A 51 -2.40 11.45 4.74
CA HIS A 51 -3.01 12.25 3.69
C HIS A 51 -3.08 13.74 4.07
N SER A 52 -2.72 14.07 5.31
CA SER A 52 -2.62 15.43 5.81
C SER A 52 -1.22 15.65 6.42
N HIS A 53 -0.71 16.88 6.36
CA HIS A 53 0.49 17.32 7.10
C HIS A 53 1.68 16.34 7.13
N LEU A 54 2.13 15.87 5.97
CA LEU A 54 3.19 14.86 5.78
C LEU A 54 4.55 15.14 6.47
N ALA A 55 4.75 16.33 7.04
CA ALA A 55 5.99 16.79 7.66
C ALA A 55 5.97 16.78 9.21
N LEU A 56 4.93 16.24 9.86
CA LEU A 56 4.88 16.16 11.33
C LEU A 56 5.72 14.98 11.85
N SER A 57 6.96 15.29 12.26
CA SER A 57 7.97 14.32 12.74
C SER A 57 7.44 13.35 13.81
N VAL A 58 6.60 13.82 14.72
CA VAL A 58 6.11 13.00 15.84
C VAL A 58 5.16 11.91 15.36
N MET A 59 4.21 12.23 14.46
CA MET A 59 3.25 11.26 13.95
C MET A 59 3.94 10.20 13.09
N LEU A 60 4.93 10.61 12.30
CA LEU A 60 5.75 9.69 11.51
C LEU A 60 6.56 8.73 12.40
N GLU A 61 7.16 9.21 13.48
CA GLU A 61 7.91 8.36 14.42
C GLU A 61 7.02 7.33 15.10
N VAL A 62 5.82 7.73 15.55
CA VAL A 62 4.84 6.80 16.13
C VAL A 62 4.42 5.75 15.11
N ALA A 63 4.12 6.17 13.88
CA ALA A 63 3.71 5.25 12.82
C ALA A 63 4.81 4.25 12.46
N LEU A 64 6.05 4.72 12.27
CA LEU A 64 7.19 3.85 11.97
C LEU A 64 7.41 2.81 13.07
N ASN A 65 7.37 3.20 14.34
CA ASN A 65 7.53 2.26 15.45
C ASN A 65 6.40 1.22 15.51
N GLN A 66 5.14 1.64 15.34
CA GLN A 66 4.01 0.69 15.36
C GLN A 66 4.04 -0.28 14.18
N VAL A 67 4.34 0.23 12.98
CA VAL A 67 4.45 -0.59 11.78
C VAL A 67 5.61 -1.57 11.89
N ASP A 68 6.76 -1.15 12.43
CA ASP A 68 7.95 -2.00 12.59
C ASP A 68 7.70 -3.16 13.57
N VAL A 69 7.07 -2.86 14.73
CA VAL A 69 6.70 -3.88 15.73
C VAL A 69 5.72 -4.89 15.13
N TRP A 70 4.67 -4.41 14.45
CA TRP A 70 3.68 -5.28 13.83
C TRP A 70 4.28 -6.10 12.68
N ALA A 71 5.07 -5.48 11.80
CA ALA A 71 5.70 -6.15 10.67
C ALA A 71 6.63 -7.26 11.15
N THR A 72 7.45 -6.99 12.18
CA THR A 72 8.33 -7.99 12.79
C THR A 72 7.54 -9.19 13.33
N GLN A 73 6.41 -8.95 14.00
CA GLN A 73 5.53 -10.02 14.50
C GLN A 73 4.91 -10.83 13.35
N ALA A 74 4.66 -10.21 12.20
CA ALA A 74 4.14 -10.84 11.00
C ALA A 74 5.23 -11.49 10.11
N GLY A 75 6.51 -11.43 10.49
CA GLY A 75 7.63 -11.95 9.68
C GLY A 75 7.97 -11.07 8.46
N LEU A 76 7.60 -9.80 8.51
CA LEU A 76 7.82 -8.78 7.48
C LEU A 76 8.83 -7.73 7.97
N VAL A 77 9.36 -6.97 7.02
CA VAL A 77 10.22 -5.80 7.25
C VAL A 77 9.73 -4.62 6.41
N VAL A 78 9.98 -3.41 6.88
CA VAL A 78 9.79 -2.20 6.08
C VAL A 78 10.88 -2.17 5.00
N ALA A 79 10.45 -2.31 3.74
CA ALA A 79 11.33 -2.50 2.59
C ALA A 79 11.31 -1.31 1.62
N GLY A 80 10.41 -0.35 1.82
CA GLY A 80 10.35 0.85 0.98
C GLY A 80 9.35 1.88 1.49
N TYR A 81 9.28 2.98 0.75
CA TYR A 81 8.38 4.10 1.00
C TYR A 81 7.80 4.55 -0.34
N TYR A 82 6.50 4.87 -0.34
CA TYR A 82 5.86 5.49 -1.49
C TYR A 82 5.36 6.88 -1.13
N HIS A 83 5.31 7.73 -2.14
CA HIS A 83 4.77 9.07 -2.05
C HIS A 83 4.07 9.41 -3.35
N ALA A 84 2.84 9.90 -3.26
CA ALA A 84 2.11 10.46 -4.39
C ALA A 84 1.93 11.96 -4.14
N ASN A 85 2.47 12.77 -5.05
CA ASN A 85 2.37 14.22 -5.00
C ASN A 85 0.94 14.68 -5.26
N ALA A 86 0.56 15.85 -4.73
CA ALA A 86 -0.74 16.46 -5.00
C ALA A 86 -0.86 17.01 -6.44
N VAL A 87 0.27 17.20 -7.12
CA VAL A 87 0.31 17.73 -8.49
C VAL A 87 0.26 16.57 -9.49
N LEU A 88 -0.68 16.63 -10.42
CA LEU A 88 -0.95 15.58 -11.42
C LEU A 88 0.17 15.37 -12.44
N ASP A 89 1.12 16.29 -12.55
CA ASP A 89 2.15 16.33 -13.60
C ASP A 89 3.39 15.48 -13.28
N ASP A 90 3.39 14.77 -12.14
CA ASP A 90 4.48 13.87 -11.74
C ASP A 90 4.10 12.40 -11.95
N GLN A 91 4.35 11.89 -13.16
CA GLN A 91 3.99 10.52 -13.57
C GLN A 91 5.20 9.58 -13.70
N ARG A 92 6.24 9.74 -12.88
CA ARG A 92 7.50 9.00 -13.04
C ARG A 92 7.50 7.57 -12.48
N VAL A 93 6.44 6.80 -12.68
CA VAL A 93 6.44 5.38 -12.29
C VAL A 93 6.52 4.49 -13.53
N MET A 94 7.66 3.80 -13.68
CA MET A 94 7.89 2.85 -14.76
C MET A 94 7.56 1.44 -14.28
N TRP A 95 6.51 0.82 -14.83
CA TRP A 95 6.12 -0.56 -14.56
C TRP A 95 6.31 -1.40 -15.82
N ARG A 96 6.91 -2.59 -15.70
CA ARG A 96 7.12 -3.47 -16.87
C ARG A 96 5.88 -4.27 -17.26
N ASP A 97 5.01 -4.63 -16.30
CA ASP A 97 3.83 -5.49 -16.55
C ASP A 97 2.65 -5.10 -15.62
N TRP A 98 1.95 -4.00 -15.95
CA TRP A 98 0.90 -3.45 -15.07
C TRP A 98 -0.53 -3.89 -15.40
N GLU A 99 -0.79 -4.61 -16.49
CA GLU A 99 -2.15 -4.89 -17.00
C GLU A 99 -3.04 -5.67 -16.02
N GLU A 100 -2.52 -6.71 -15.37
CA GLU A 100 -3.27 -7.47 -14.37
C GLU A 100 -3.64 -6.59 -13.16
N SER A 101 -2.66 -5.80 -12.69
CA SER A 101 -2.87 -4.86 -11.60
C SER A 101 -3.87 -3.75 -11.97
N ARG A 102 -3.94 -3.33 -13.24
CA ARG A 102 -4.94 -2.35 -13.71
C ARG A 102 -6.35 -2.84 -13.56
N GLN A 103 -6.63 -4.05 -14.03
CA GLN A 103 -7.98 -4.57 -14.06
C GLN A 103 -8.52 -4.70 -12.64
N MET A 104 -7.70 -5.25 -11.74
CA MET A 104 -8.01 -5.32 -10.32
C MET A 104 -8.21 -3.94 -9.70
N VAL A 105 -7.30 -2.98 -9.92
CA VAL A 105 -7.47 -1.60 -9.40
C VAL A 105 -8.74 -0.94 -9.93
N GLY A 106 -9.02 -1.09 -11.23
CA GLY A 106 -10.24 -0.58 -11.85
C GLY A 106 -11.50 -1.10 -11.17
N ALA A 107 -11.59 -2.41 -10.96
CA ALA A 107 -12.71 -3.04 -10.27
C ALA A 107 -12.85 -2.57 -8.81
N LEU A 108 -11.73 -2.42 -8.09
CA LEU A 108 -11.73 -1.92 -6.71
C LEU A 108 -12.20 -0.45 -6.64
N LEU A 109 -11.83 0.37 -7.62
CA LEU A 109 -12.26 1.77 -7.70
C LEU A 109 -13.75 1.89 -8.05
N GLU A 110 -14.23 1.10 -9.01
CA GLU A 110 -15.66 1.00 -9.35
C GLU A 110 -16.50 0.57 -8.14
N GLY A 111 -16.01 -0.42 -7.39
CA GLY A 111 -16.60 -0.87 -6.13
C GLY A 111 -16.43 0.09 -4.96
N ARG A 112 -15.82 1.27 -5.17
CA ARG A 112 -15.54 2.29 -4.14
C ARG A 112 -14.75 1.78 -2.94
N ALA A 113 -13.90 0.76 -3.12
CA ALA A 113 -13.09 0.18 -2.05
C ALA A 113 -12.17 1.21 -1.36
N HIS A 114 -11.81 2.28 -2.08
CA HIS A 114 -11.03 3.39 -1.54
C HIS A 114 -11.72 4.10 -0.36
N GLN A 115 -13.05 4.08 -0.27
CA GLN A 115 -13.80 4.65 0.87
C GLN A 115 -13.64 3.85 2.16
N HIS A 116 -13.18 2.60 2.07
CA HIS A 116 -12.99 1.70 3.20
C HIS A 116 -11.53 1.51 3.60
N LEU A 117 -10.59 2.06 2.81
CA LEU A 117 -9.16 2.03 3.13
C LEU A 117 -8.87 2.92 4.32
N VAL A 118 -8.30 2.36 5.39
CA VAL A 118 -7.89 3.11 6.58
C VAL A 118 -6.40 3.41 6.47
N ASP A 119 -6.03 4.68 6.59
CA ASP A 119 -4.64 5.09 6.77
C ASP A 119 -4.33 5.41 8.23
N PHE A 120 -3.10 5.79 8.50
CA PHE A 120 -2.64 6.07 9.86
C PHE A 120 -3.22 7.37 10.43
N ASP A 121 -3.50 8.39 9.59
CA ASP A 121 -4.26 9.57 10.02
C ASP A 121 -5.64 9.16 10.57
N CYS A 122 -6.40 8.32 9.84
CA CYS A 122 -7.69 7.80 10.31
C CYS A 122 -7.56 7.01 11.63
N HIS A 123 -6.49 6.25 11.79
CA HIS A 123 -6.22 5.48 13.02
C HIS A 123 -5.85 6.38 14.20
N LEU A 124 -5.11 7.47 13.97
CA LEU A 124 -4.78 8.43 15.03
C LEU A 124 -6.02 9.18 15.52
N ASP A 125 -6.98 9.44 14.63
CA ASP A 125 -8.30 10.00 14.99
C ASP A 125 -9.17 9.00 15.77
N ASP A 126 -9.15 7.72 15.38
CA ASP A 126 -9.84 6.63 16.07
C ASP A 126 -9.01 5.34 16.04
N ILE A 127 -8.40 5.01 17.18
CA ILE A 127 -7.51 3.85 17.35
C ILE A 127 -8.16 2.49 17.09
N ARG A 128 -9.50 2.44 16.96
CA ARG A 128 -10.23 1.22 16.60
C ARG A 128 -10.16 0.93 15.10
N GLN A 129 -9.78 1.90 14.28
CA GLN A 129 -9.66 1.71 12.83
C GLN A 129 -8.38 0.93 12.50
N ASP A 130 -8.51 -0.14 11.70
CA ASP A 130 -7.41 -1.04 11.36
C ASP A 130 -6.60 -0.53 10.16
N TRP A 131 -5.45 0.12 10.44
CA TRP A 131 -4.51 0.60 9.42
C TRP A 131 -3.81 -0.53 8.65
N THR A 132 -3.85 -1.78 9.12
CA THR A 132 -3.29 -2.92 8.37
C THR A 132 -4.21 -3.36 7.22
N ASN A 133 -5.49 -2.96 7.29
CA ASN A 133 -6.51 -3.20 6.28
C ASN A 133 -6.73 -4.71 5.97
N GLN A 134 -6.78 -5.59 6.98
CA GLN A 134 -6.88 -7.05 6.74
C GLN A 134 -8.11 -7.47 5.94
N ARG A 135 -9.24 -6.78 6.14
CA ARG A 135 -10.47 -7.03 5.38
C ARG A 135 -10.27 -6.73 3.90
N LEU A 136 -9.67 -5.60 3.58
CA LEU A 136 -9.35 -5.20 2.21
C LEU A 136 -8.32 -6.16 1.60
N ASN A 137 -7.32 -6.60 2.37
CA ASN A 137 -6.34 -7.59 1.93
C ASN A 137 -7.01 -8.87 1.45
N THR A 138 -7.97 -9.37 2.22
CA THR A 138 -8.71 -10.60 1.86
C THR A 138 -9.51 -10.41 0.58
N GLN A 139 -10.16 -9.26 0.41
CA GLN A 139 -10.89 -8.94 -0.83
C GLN A 139 -9.95 -8.93 -2.02
N ILE A 140 -8.81 -8.22 -1.93
CA ILE A 140 -7.85 -8.13 -3.03
C ILE A 140 -7.32 -9.51 -3.43
N THR A 141 -6.95 -10.35 -2.45
CA THR A 141 -6.46 -11.72 -2.73
C THR A 141 -7.51 -12.60 -3.43
N GLN A 142 -8.80 -12.45 -3.10
CA GLN A 142 -9.87 -13.20 -3.76
C GLN A 142 -10.05 -12.79 -5.24
N TRP A 143 -9.81 -11.51 -5.57
CA TRP A 143 -9.83 -11.03 -6.95
C TRP A 143 -8.66 -11.61 -7.76
N SER A 144 -7.44 -11.62 -7.20
CA SER A 144 -6.28 -12.22 -7.86
C SER A 144 -6.45 -13.72 -8.15
N GLY A 145 -7.10 -14.48 -7.26
CA GLY A 145 -7.34 -15.92 -7.46
C GLY A 145 -8.44 -16.26 -8.49
N SER A 146 -9.29 -15.31 -8.87
CA SER A 146 -10.38 -15.55 -9.84
C SER A 146 -9.94 -15.34 -11.29
N THR A 147 -8.87 -14.60 -11.53
CA THR A 147 -8.32 -14.33 -12.88
C THR A 147 -7.42 -15.44 -13.41
N ASP A 148 -6.86 -16.28 -12.54
CA ASP A 148 -6.02 -17.44 -12.92
C ASP A 148 -6.84 -18.66 -13.39
N GLY A 149 -8.17 -18.58 -13.38
CA GLY A 149 -9.10 -19.67 -13.72
C GLY A 149 -9.64 -19.68 -15.16
N HIS A 150 -9.15 -18.78 -16.03
CA HIS A 150 -9.55 -18.72 -17.44
C HIS A 150 -8.34 -18.93 -18.36
N ALA A 151 -7.90 -20.19 -18.46
CA ALA A 151 -7.04 -20.70 -19.53
C ALA A 151 -7.74 -21.87 -20.24
#